data_AF-A0A8T0DNL2-F1
#
_entry.id   AF-A0A8T0DNL2-F1
#
_cell.length_a   1.000
_cell.length_b   1.000
_cell.length_c   1.000
_cell.angle_alpha   90.00
_cell.angle_beta   90.00
_cell.angle_gamma   90.00
#
_symmetry.space_group_name_H-M   'P 1'
#
loop_
_entity.id
_entity.type
_entity.pdbx_description
1 polymer ?
#
loop_
_entity_poly.entity_id
_entity_poly.type
_entity_poly.pdbx_seq_one_letter_code
_entity_poly.pdbx_strand_id
1 'polypeptide(L)'
;MVADELGREMPTDNQVAEDLIWKGHCIAEQRSVKTYRSKWGFLKGPMENFVKEDFDQLVDKKRVNWRDLIQNRVEEPEPPSKYISVLPSPKPVPSTTAGMIGWRAVNSQNWLDRYGRHGRPRVDIFKQLNWPADVPM
;
A
#
# COMPACT_ATOMS: atom_id res chain seq x y z
N MET A 1 20.69 45.21 -24.14
CA MET A 1 19.99 44.86 -25.39
C MET A 1 20.16 43.36 -25.55
N VAL A 2 19.41 42.59 -24.76
CA VAL A 2 18.18 41.88 -25.16
C VAL A 2 18.45 40.95 -26.34
N ALA A 3 18.78 39.70 -26.01
CA ALA A 3 18.66 38.55 -26.89
C ALA A 3 18.09 37.37 -26.09
N ASP A 4 17.08 37.65 -25.26
CA ASP A 4 16.23 36.66 -24.59
C ASP A 4 14.84 36.80 -25.21
N GLU A 5 14.63 36.31 -26.44
CA GLU A 5 13.29 36.34 -27.05
C GLU A 5 13.23 35.47 -28.33
N LEU A 6 13.62 34.19 -28.24
CA LEU A 6 13.32 33.22 -29.28
C LEU A 6 12.92 31.86 -28.69
N GLY A 7 12.03 31.88 -27.70
CA GLY A 7 11.02 30.83 -27.60
C GLY A 7 10.05 31.04 -28.74
N ARG A 8 10.29 30.42 -29.91
CA ARG A 8 9.30 30.40 -30.98
C ARG A 8 8.08 29.67 -30.43
N GLU A 9 7.01 30.40 -30.16
CA GLU A 9 5.67 29.83 -30.09
C GLU A 9 5.37 29.27 -31.49
N MET A 10 5.75 28.01 -31.68
CA MET A 10 5.38 27.27 -32.88
C MET A 10 3.84 27.22 -32.91
N PRO A 11 3.19 27.52 -34.05
CA PRO A 11 1.75 27.36 -34.17
C PRO A 11 1.37 25.95 -33.71
N THR A 12 0.53 25.85 -32.68
CA THR A 12 0.05 24.59 -32.08
C THR A 12 -0.84 23.78 -33.03
N ASP A 13 -1.11 24.29 -34.22
CA ASP A 13 -2.15 23.78 -35.11
C ASP A 13 -1.57 23.11 -36.37
N ASN A 14 -0.25 22.90 -36.42
CA ASN A 14 0.42 22.24 -37.55
C ASN A 14 0.66 20.74 -37.27
N GLN A 15 -0.30 19.92 -37.66
CA GLN A 15 -0.26 18.45 -37.52
C GLN A 15 1.00 17.81 -38.10
N VAL A 16 1.55 18.36 -39.19
CA VAL A 16 2.79 17.84 -39.80
C VAL A 16 4.00 18.15 -38.92
N ALA A 17 4.03 19.31 -38.28
CA ALA A 17 5.10 19.65 -37.34
C ALA A 17 5.04 18.78 -36.08
N GLU A 18 3.84 18.53 -35.56
CA GLU A 18 3.63 17.63 -34.41
C GLU A 18 4.10 16.20 -34.70
N ASP A 19 3.75 15.65 -35.86
CA ASP A 19 4.17 14.30 -36.27
C ASP A 19 5.70 14.20 -36.42
N LEU A 20 6.35 15.23 -36.99
CA LEU A 20 7.81 15.29 -37.08
C LEU A 20 8.49 15.38 -35.71
N ILE A 21 7.93 16.14 -34.78
CA ILE A 21 8.41 16.23 -33.39
C ILE A 21 8.28 14.87 -32.70
N TRP A 22 7.11 14.24 -32.80
CA TRP A 22 6.86 12.92 -32.24
C TRP A 22 7.84 11.87 -32.79
N LYS A 23 8.02 11.83 -34.12
CA LYS A 23 9.01 10.98 -34.77
C LYS A 23 10.43 11.25 -34.26
N GLY A 24 10.79 12.52 -34.04
CA GLY A 24 12.05 12.92 -33.43
C GLY A 24 12.25 12.31 -32.03
N HIS A 25 11.23 12.36 -31.19
CA HIS A 25 11.25 11.74 -29.85
C HIS A 25 11.41 10.22 -29.93
N CYS A 26 10.65 9.53 -30.79
CA CYS A 26 10.78 8.08 -30.96
C CYS A 26 12.20 7.67 -31.40
N ILE A 27 12.82 8.42 -32.31
CA ILE A 27 14.20 8.15 -32.74
C ILE A 27 15.20 8.40 -31.59
N ALA A 28 15.01 9.47 -30.82
CA ALA A 28 15.86 9.79 -29.67
C ALA A 28 15.76 8.71 -28.57
N GLU A 29 14.56 8.20 -28.32
CA GLU A 29 14.31 7.10 -27.39
C GLU A 29 15.03 5.82 -27.86
N GLN A 30 14.85 5.42 -29.13
CA GLN A 30 15.54 4.24 -29.67
C GLN A 30 17.07 4.34 -29.57
N ARG A 31 17.63 5.53 -29.81
CA ARG A 31 19.07 5.79 -29.61
C ARG A 31 19.47 5.68 -28.14
N SER A 32 18.63 6.20 -27.24
CA SER A 32 18.84 6.11 -25.80
C SER A 32 18.81 4.67 -25.33
N VAL A 33 17.85 3.84 -25.75
CA VAL A 33 17.79 2.41 -25.42
C VAL A 33 19.05 1.66 -25.84
N LYS A 34 19.53 1.89 -27.08
CA LYS A 34 20.75 1.26 -27.60
C LYS A 34 22.00 1.66 -26.82
N THR A 35 22.09 2.94 -26.42
CA THR A 35 23.25 3.46 -25.69
C THR A 35 23.14 3.29 -24.17
N TYR A 36 21.94 3.01 -23.64
CA TYR A 36 21.67 2.92 -22.20
C TYR A 36 22.53 1.86 -21.52
N ARG A 37 22.65 0.66 -22.11
CA ARG A 37 23.46 -0.40 -21.52
C ARG A 37 24.95 -0.03 -21.48
N SER A 38 25.47 0.68 -22.48
CA SER A 38 26.88 1.09 -22.48
C SER A 38 27.13 2.25 -21.51
N LYS A 39 26.24 3.25 -21.47
CA LYS A 39 26.39 4.43 -20.63
C LYS A 39 26.01 4.20 -19.16
N TRP A 40 24.98 3.41 -18.90
CA TRP A 40 24.36 3.26 -17.58
C TRP A 40 24.29 1.79 -17.13
N GLY A 41 24.74 0.84 -17.93
CA GLY A 41 24.76 -0.57 -17.55
C GLY A 41 25.66 -0.87 -16.36
N PHE A 42 26.62 0.01 -16.05
CA PHE A 42 27.38 -0.07 -14.82
C PHE A 42 26.46 -0.01 -13.60
N LEU A 43 25.41 0.83 -13.56
CA LEU A 43 24.49 0.93 -12.42
C LEU A 43 23.73 -0.38 -12.06
N LYS A 44 23.76 -1.40 -12.92
CA LYS A 44 23.16 -2.72 -12.65
C LYS A 44 24.08 -3.67 -11.88
N GLY A 45 25.35 -3.33 -11.67
CA GLY A 45 26.28 -4.14 -10.89
C GLY A 45 25.97 -4.15 -9.39
N PRO A 46 26.58 -5.05 -8.60
CA PRO A 46 26.47 -5.01 -7.15
C PRO A 46 27.01 -3.66 -6.64
N MET A 47 26.28 -3.05 -5.70
CA MET A 47 26.58 -1.71 -5.16
C MET A 47 28.02 -1.61 -4.62
N GLU A 48 28.54 -2.71 -4.10
CA GLU A 48 29.92 -2.90 -3.64
C GLU A 48 30.96 -2.47 -4.67
N ASN A 49 30.67 -2.60 -5.98
CA ASN A 49 31.62 -2.22 -7.02
C ASN A 49 31.69 -0.70 -7.27
N PHE A 50 30.66 0.06 -6.91
CA PHE A 50 30.61 1.52 -7.11
C PHE A 50 31.14 2.29 -5.92
N VAL A 51 31.00 1.71 -4.73
CA VAL A 51 31.23 2.39 -3.46
C VAL A 51 32.48 1.82 -2.79
N LYS A 52 33.42 1.22 -3.54
CA LYS A 52 34.58 0.52 -2.96
C LYS A 52 35.38 1.36 -1.95
N GLU A 53 35.48 2.66 -2.20
CA GLU A 53 36.25 3.60 -1.37
C GLU A 53 35.44 4.15 -0.18
N ASP A 54 34.12 4.29 -0.34
CA ASP A 54 33.22 4.90 0.65
C ASP A 54 32.40 3.88 1.44
N PHE A 55 32.42 2.59 1.07
CA PHE A 55 31.52 1.58 1.66
C PHE A 55 31.81 1.41 3.15
N ASP A 56 33.09 1.45 3.52
CA ASP A 56 33.54 1.40 4.91
C ASP A 56 33.12 2.62 5.75
N GLN A 57 32.84 3.75 5.09
CA GLN A 57 32.34 4.97 5.74
C GLN A 57 30.81 5.00 5.82
N LEU A 58 30.13 4.43 4.81
CA LEU A 58 28.67 4.39 4.70
C LEU A 58 28.03 3.27 5.53
N VAL A 59 28.76 2.17 5.76
CA VAL A 59 28.30 1.06 6.58
C VAL A 59 28.68 1.30 8.03
N ASP A 60 27.70 1.61 8.86
CA ASP A 60 27.88 1.67 10.31
C ASP A 60 28.16 0.27 10.86
N LYS A 61 29.43 0.01 11.19
CA LYS A 61 29.92 -1.27 11.74
C LYS A 61 29.29 -1.61 13.10
N LYS A 62 28.72 -0.62 13.80
CA LYS A 62 28.04 -0.82 15.09
C LYS A 62 26.54 -1.07 14.93
N ARG A 63 26.01 -0.98 13.70
CA ARG A 63 24.58 -1.20 13.45
C ARG A 63 24.21 -2.64 13.72
N VAL A 64 23.27 -2.84 14.65
CA VAL A 64 22.70 -4.14 14.96
C VAL A 64 22.00 -4.70 13.71
N ASN A 65 22.23 -5.97 13.41
CA ASN A 65 21.58 -6.62 12.27
C ASN A 65 20.07 -6.59 12.48
N TRP A 66 19.32 -6.08 11.51
CA TRP A 66 17.86 -6.01 11.61
C TRP A 66 17.23 -7.38 11.81
N ARG A 67 17.87 -8.45 11.35
CA ARG A 67 17.41 -9.83 11.57
C ARG A 67 17.44 -10.23 13.05
N ASP A 68 18.42 -9.73 13.80
CA ASP A 68 18.54 -9.99 15.23
C ASP A 68 17.53 -9.14 16.03
N LEU A 69 17.12 -7.99 15.49
CA LEU A 69 16.06 -7.15 16.05
C LEU A 69 14.65 -7.71 15.82
N ILE A 70 14.44 -8.43 14.72
CA ILE A 70 13.15 -9.03 14.35
C ILE A 70 13.01 -10.47 14.90
N GLN A 71 14.04 -10.99 15.58
CA GLN A 71 14.07 -12.32 16.19
C GLN A 71 13.12 -12.53 17.38
N ASN A 72 12.17 -11.63 17.63
CA ASN A 72 10.92 -12.05 18.25
C ASN A 72 10.17 -12.87 17.21
N ARG A 73 10.59 -14.13 17.05
CA ARG A 73 9.83 -15.20 16.40
C ARG A 73 8.41 -15.01 16.88
N VAL A 74 7.50 -14.64 15.98
CA VAL A 74 6.07 -14.61 16.28
C VAL A 74 5.79 -15.96 16.91
N GLU A 75 5.55 -15.97 18.22
CA GLU A 75 5.16 -17.18 18.92
C GLU A 75 4.01 -17.75 18.11
N GLU A 76 4.07 -19.05 17.79
CA GLU A 76 2.99 -19.68 17.04
C GLU A 76 1.69 -19.26 17.71
N PRO A 77 0.75 -18.62 16.97
CA PRO A 77 -0.42 -18.05 17.59
C PRO A 77 -1.12 -19.18 18.33
N GLU A 78 -1.22 -19.03 19.66
CA GLU A 78 -1.78 -20.08 20.48
C GLU A 78 -3.14 -20.47 19.90
N PRO A 79 -3.44 -21.78 19.79
CA PRO A 79 -4.65 -22.19 19.13
C PRO A 79 -5.84 -21.53 19.85
N PRO A 80 -6.81 -20.97 19.09
CA PRO A 80 -7.92 -20.24 19.69
C PRO A 80 -8.72 -21.08 20.69
N SER A 81 -8.62 -22.42 20.64
CA SER A 81 -9.18 -23.32 21.63
C SER A 81 -8.72 -23.06 23.08
N LYS A 82 -7.54 -22.48 23.29
CA LYS A 82 -7.03 -22.15 24.63
C LYS A 82 -7.80 -21.00 25.28
N TYR A 83 -8.40 -20.12 24.48
CA TYR A 83 -9.11 -18.92 24.95
C TYR A 83 -10.59 -18.89 24.58
N ILE A 84 -11.03 -19.70 23.61
CA ILE A 84 -12.40 -19.77 23.13
C ILE A 84 -13.01 -21.10 23.60
N SER A 85 -13.73 -21.04 24.72
CA SER A 85 -14.59 -22.16 25.16
C SER A 85 -15.97 -22.03 24.53
N VAL A 86 -16.30 -22.92 23.59
CA VAL A 86 -17.65 -23.00 23.02
C VAL A 86 -18.53 -23.85 23.94
N LEU A 87 -19.47 -23.20 24.64
CA LEU A 87 -20.46 -23.91 25.44
C LEU A 87 -21.49 -24.63 24.54
N PRO A 88 -22.04 -25.76 24.99
CA PRO A 88 -23.06 -26.48 24.23
C PRO A 88 -24.33 -25.62 24.07
N SER A 89 -25.03 -25.84 22.95
CA SER A 89 -26.32 -25.18 22.69
C SER A 89 -27.34 -25.54 23.79
N PRO A 90 -28.26 -24.63 24.16
CA PRO A 90 -29.34 -24.96 25.09
C PRO A 90 -30.18 -26.14 24.57
N LYS A 91 -30.78 -26.95 25.44
CA LYS A 91 -31.61 -28.10 25.06
C LYS A 91 -33.08 -27.82 25.42
N PRO A 92 -34.07 -28.28 24.63
CA PRO A 92 -33.96 -29.20 23.49
C PRO A 92 -33.59 -28.51 22.17
N VAL A 93 -32.77 -29.18 21.36
CA VAL A 93 -32.42 -28.73 20.01
C VAL A 93 -33.57 -29.10 19.07
N PRO A 94 -34.10 -28.15 18.26
CA PRO A 94 -35.16 -28.46 17.31
C PRO A 94 -34.69 -29.43 16.23
N SER A 95 -35.57 -30.36 15.84
CA SER A 95 -35.28 -31.44 14.87
C SER A 95 -35.07 -30.92 13.45
N THR A 96 -35.77 -29.84 13.07
CA THR A 96 -35.71 -29.27 11.73
C THR A 96 -34.73 -28.10 11.64
N THR A 97 -34.06 -27.95 10.51
CA THR A 97 -33.17 -26.82 10.20
C THR A 97 -33.91 -25.48 10.26
N ALA A 98 -35.15 -25.42 9.76
CA ALA A 98 -36.00 -24.25 9.90
C ALA A 98 -36.30 -23.92 11.38
N GLY A 99 -36.55 -24.95 12.20
CA GLY A 99 -36.70 -24.82 13.65
C GLY A 99 -35.43 -24.29 14.31
N MET A 100 -34.25 -24.74 13.89
CA MET A 100 -32.97 -24.23 14.39
C MET A 100 -32.77 -22.75 14.08
N ILE A 101 -33.08 -22.32 12.85
CA ILE A 101 -32.95 -20.91 12.45
C ILE A 101 -33.91 -20.03 13.25
N GLY A 102 -35.20 -20.42 13.33
CA GLY A 102 -36.19 -19.69 14.12
C GLY A 102 -35.83 -19.61 15.60
N TRP A 103 -35.39 -20.72 16.17
CA TRP A 103 -34.99 -20.79 17.58
C TRP A 103 -33.76 -19.94 17.93
N ARG A 104 -32.78 -19.84 17.02
CA ARG A 104 -31.63 -18.93 17.16
C ARG A 104 -31.99 -17.46 16.96
N ALA A 105 -32.94 -17.16 16.08
CA ALA A 105 -33.38 -15.79 15.80
C ALA A 105 -34.29 -15.22 16.89
N VAL A 106 -35.10 -16.05 17.55
CA VAL A 106 -36.08 -15.62 18.56
C VAL A 106 -35.43 -15.35 19.92
N ASN A 107 -34.40 -16.09 20.32
CA ASN A 107 -33.75 -15.89 21.60
C ASN A 107 -32.68 -14.79 21.52
N SER A 108 -32.88 -13.68 22.23
CA SER A 108 -31.94 -12.55 22.28
C SER A 108 -30.56 -12.92 22.83
N GLN A 109 -30.46 -13.98 23.64
CA GLN A 109 -29.18 -14.50 24.14
C GLN A 109 -28.34 -15.17 23.05
N ASN A 110 -28.95 -15.58 21.93
CA ASN A 110 -28.30 -16.26 20.82
C ASN A 110 -27.95 -15.30 19.67
N TRP A 111 -28.19 -13.99 19.83
CA TRP A 111 -27.83 -13.00 18.84
C TRP A 111 -26.31 -12.82 18.83
N LEU A 112 -25.69 -13.15 17.68
CA LEU A 112 -24.25 -12.95 17.45
C LEU A 112 -23.86 -11.47 17.39
N ASP A 113 -24.85 -10.59 17.27
CA ASP A 113 -24.64 -9.15 17.12
C ASP A 113 -24.50 -8.49 18.49
N ARG A 114 -23.25 -8.34 18.95
CA ARG A 114 -22.91 -7.72 20.25
C ARG A 114 -23.41 -6.26 20.37
N TYR A 115 -23.78 -5.63 19.24
CA TYR A 115 -24.18 -4.23 19.13
C TYR A 115 -25.67 -4.01 18.77
N GLY A 116 -26.46 -5.08 18.63
CA GLY A 116 -27.89 -5.01 18.28
C GLY A 116 -28.17 -4.41 16.89
N ARG A 117 -29.46 -4.20 16.55
CA ARG A 117 -29.93 -3.60 15.27
C ARG A 117 -29.65 -2.10 15.13
N HIS A 118 -28.52 -1.61 15.63
CA HIS A 118 -28.21 -0.19 15.61
C HIS A 118 -26.76 0.02 15.21
N GLY A 119 -26.49 -0.18 13.92
CA GLY A 119 -25.47 0.62 13.26
C GLY A 119 -25.92 2.07 13.37
N ARG A 120 -25.50 2.77 14.44
CA ARG A 120 -25.59 4.23 14.48
C ARG A 120 -24.90 4.73 13.21
N PRO A 121 -25.45 5.73 12.49
CA PRO A 121 -24.73 6.31 11.36
C PRO A 121 -23.33 6.67 11.86
N ARG A 122 -22.30 6.18 11.15
CA ARG A 122 -20.90 6.39 11.56
C ARG A 122 -20.73 7.89 11.77
N VAL A 123 -20.32 8.27 12.98
CA VAL A 123 -20.00 9.67 13.28
C VAL A 123 -18.94 10.12 12.27
N ASP A 124 -19.05 11.36 11.80
CA ASP A 124 -18.10 11.99 10.88
C ASP A 124 -16.64 11.72 11.31
N ILE A 125 -15.80 11.32 10.34
CA ILE A 125 -14.42 10.88 10.57
C ILE A 125 -13.62 11.96 11.29
N PHE A 126 -13.88 13.24 10.99
CA PHE A 126 -13.23 14.37 11.66
C PHE A 126 -13.49 14.40 13.17
N LYS A 127 -14.70 14.07 13.60
CA LYS A 127 -15.06 13.95 15.02
C LYS A 127 -14.47 12.69 15.65
N GLN A 128 -14.34 11.60 14.89
CA GLN A 128 -13.71 10.38 15.41
C GLN A 128 -12.20 10.56 15.64
N LEU A 129 -11.54 11.35 14.79
CA LEU A 129 -10.11 11.59 14.84
C LEU A 129 -9.72 12.84 15.65
N ASN A 130 -10.69 13.56 16.22
CA ASN A 130 -10.49 14.85 16.91
C ASN A 130 -9.63 15.83 16.09
N TRP A 131 -9.85 15.87 14.77
CA TRP A 131 -9.11 16.78 13.91
C TRP A 131 -9.67 18.20 14.00
N PRO A 132 -8.81 19.22 13.99
CA PRO A 132 -9.25 20.61 13.95
C PRO A 132 -10.06 20.84 12.67
N ALA A 133 -11.20 21.54 12.80
CA ALA A 133 -12.12 21.79 11.69
C ALA A 133 -11.55 22.72 10.61
N ASP A 134 -10.43 23.39 10.93
CA ASP A 134 -9.88 24.50 10.15
C ASP A 134 -8.78 24.08 9.16
N VAL A 135 -8.76 22.83 8.70
CA VAL A 135 -7.86 22.43 7.61
C VAL A 135 -8.59 22.65 6.27
N PRO A 136 -8.34 23.76 5.55
CA PRO A 136 -8.89 23.94 4.21
C PRO A 136 -8.26 22.91 3.28
N MET A 137 -9.11 22.15 2.60
CA MET A 137 -8.73 21.28 1.49
C MET A 137 -8.49 22.11 0.23
#